data_AF-A0A657PNU8-F1
#
_entry.id   AF-A0A657PNU8-F1
#
_cell.length_a   1.000
_cell.length_b   1.000
_cell.length_c   1.000
_cell.angle_alpha   90.00
_cell.angle_beta   90.00
_cell.angle_gamma   90.00
#
_symmetry.space_group_name_H-M   'P 1'
#
loop_
_entity.id
_entity.type
_entity.pdbx_description
1 polymer ?
#
loop_
_entity_poly.entity_id
_entity_poly.type
_entity_poly.pdbx_seq_one_letter_code
_entity_poly.pdbx_strand_id
1 'polypeptide(L)'
;IFPALMYFFSVFMMVHYEAKKHNIVGEKSAESASAILRREWFYVLPLVVITILMLMGYSPGYSAILGIVTCIAVSWFRKETRIDLRGFVQASRAGAESSLKIGATVGVIGIIIGVLTYSGLVLTFADIVIELADGRLWLTILLVALASLVLGMGVPVTAAYLITAVVAVPALTHLGVNEIAAHMIVYWLSQDSNITPPVCIAAFAGATIAKANMWLTALVAFKFAKFLYLAPFIFGYVPAFSLDGSAMDIAITFVLVFFGTWAYSWFLSGIWIKRFKKSEA
;
A
#
# COMPACT_ATOMS: atom_id res chain seq x y z
N ILE A 1 2.60 -7.13 -8.37
CA ILE A 1 3.47 -7.85 -7.40
C ILE A 1 4.75 -7.08 -7.12
N PHE A 2 5.54 -6.69 -8.14
CA PHE A 2 6.83 -6.02 -7.95
C PHE A 2 6.81 -4.76 -7.05
N PRO A 3 5.88 -3.80 -7.19
CA PRO A 3 5.84 -2.62 -6.32
C PRO A 3 5.68 -2.96 -4.83
N ALA A 4 4.86 -3.96 -4.51
CA ALA A 4 4.67 -4.42 -3.14
C ALA A 4 5.97 -5.03 -2.56
N LEU A 5 6.66 -5.86 -3.35
CA LEU A 5 7.97 -6.40 -2.95
C LEU A 5 8.98 -5.28 -2.69
N MET A 6 8.99 -4.23 -3.50
CA MET A 6 9.90 -3.10 -3.32
C MET A 6 9.57 -2.28 -2.06
N TYR A 7 8.29 -2.15 -1.69
CA TYR A 7 7.93 -1.56 -0.40
C TYR A 7 8.45 -2.39 0.78
N PHE A 8 8.19 -3.70 0.78
CA PHE A 8 8.70 -4.59 1.83
C PHE A 8 10.22 -4.58 1.89
N PHE A 9 10.89 -4.60 0.73
CA PHE A 9 12.34 -4.50 0.64
C PHE A 9 12.86 -3.17 1.21
N SER A 10 12.23 -2.05 0.86
CA SER A 10 12.59 -0.73 1.38
C SER A 10 12.51 -0.67 2.91
N VAL A 11 11.39 -1.14 3.49
CA VAL A 11 11.18 -1.20 4.94
C VAL A 11 12.18 -2.16 5.59
N PHE A 12 12.41 -3.34 5.00
CA PHE A 12 13.40 -4.30 5.48
C PHE A 12 14.80 -3.68 5.54
N MET A 13 15.23 -2.99 4.47
CA MET A 13 16.53 -2.33 4.43
C MET A 13 16.65 -1.23 5.49
N MET A 14 15.60 -0.45 5.72
CA MET A 14 15.57 0.57 6.79
C MET A 14 15.73 -0.06 8.16
N VAL A 15 14.97 -1.13 8.46
CA VAL A 15 15.08 -1.88 9.71
C VAL A 15 16.47 -2.48 9.88
N HIS A 16 17.03 -3.09 8.84
CA HIS A 16 18.37 -3.67 8.85
C HIS A 16 19.44 -2.63 9.21
N TYR A 17 19.40 -1.46 8.57
CA TYR A 17 20.37 -0.40 8.85
C TYR A 17 20.20 0.21 10.25
N GLU A 18 18.97 0.39 10.72
CA GLU A 18 18.74 0.88 12.09
C GLU A 18 19.20 -0.15 13.13
N ALA A 19 18.94 -1.46 12.92
CA ALA A 19 19.45 -2.53 13.77
C ALA A 19 20.99 -2.55 13.81
N LYS A 20 21.65 -2.44 12.65
CA LYS A 20 23.11 -2.35 12.55
C LYS A 20 23.67 -1.10 13.24
N LYS A 21 22.98 0.03 13.15
CA LYS A 21 23.38 1.27 13.82
C LYS A 21 23.38 1.12 15.34
N HIS A 22 22.41 0.40 15.90
CA HIS A 22 22.30 0.17 17.34
C HIS A 22 22.94 -1.13 17.82
N ASN A 23 23.67 -1.84 16.95
CA ASN A 23 24.25 -3.16 17.23
C ASN A 23 23.22 -4.16 17.81
N ILE A 24 21.98 -4.10 17.32
CA ILE A 24 20.94 -5.04 17.73
C ILE A 24 21.23 -6.37 17.05
N VAL A 25 21.48 -7.40 17.86
CA VAL A 25 21.70 -8.78 17.39
C VAL A 25 20.38 -9.53 17.51
N GLY A 26 20.00 -10.25 16.46
CA GLY A 26 18.78 -11.04 16.45
C GLY A 26 18.83 -12.19 17.47
N GLU A 27 17.74 -12.38 18.20
CA GLU A 27 17.55 -13.58 19.01
C GLU A 27 17.31 -14.80 18.12
N LYS A 28 17.84 -15.96 18.51
CA LYS A 28 17.53 -17.22 17.82
C LYS A 28 16.08 -17.58 18.14
N SER A 29 15.19 -17.45 17.14
CA SER A 29 13.84 -17.98 17.22
C SER A 29 13.87 -19.47 17.57
N ALA A 30 13.01 -19.89 18.50
CA ALA A 30 12.87 -21.30 18.89
C ALA A 30 12.44 -22.19 17.71
N GLU A 31 11.71 -21.63 16.74
CA GLU A 31 11.33 -22.31 15.50
C GLU A 31 12.03 -21.68 14.28
N SER A 32 12.54 -22.53 13.38
CA SER A 32 13.13 -22.12 12.11
C SER A 32 12.05 -21.66 11.12
N ALA A 33 12.33 -20.60 10.35
CA ALA A 33 11.43 -20.09 9.31
C ALA A 33 11.01 -21.19 8.29
N SER A 34 11.90 -22.15 8.00
CA SER A 34 11.58 -23.27 7.10
C SER A 34 10.56 -24.24 7.73
N ALA A 35 10.61 -24.44 9.04
CA ALA A 35 9.66 -25.28 9.75
C ALA A 35 8.26 -24.67 9.72
N ILE A 36 8.15 -23.36 9.99
CA ILE A 36 6.89 -22.60 9.90
C ILE A 36 6.33 -22.68 8.48
N LEU A 37 7.15 -22.42 7.46
CA LEU A 37 6.70 -22.46 6.07
C LEU A 37 6.16 -23.85 5.68
N ARG A 38 6.85 -24.93 6.05
CA ARG A 38 6.36 -26.30 5.81
C ARG A 38 5.08 -26.62 6.57
N ARG A 39 4.91 -26.04 7.75
CA ARG A 39 3.79 -26.30 8.66
C ARG A 39 2.54 -25.46 8.34
N GLU A 40 2.70 -24.33 7.66
CA GLU A 40 1.65 -23.30 7.47
C GLU A 40 1.45 -22.84 6.02
N TRP A 41 2.14 -23.45 5.04
CA TRP A 41 2.05 -23.06 3.63
C TRP A 41 0.62 -23.00 3.07
N PHE A 42 -0.27 -23.87 3.58
CA PHE A 42 -1.65 -23.96 3.11
C PHE A 42 -2.49 -22.71 3.40
N TYR A 43 -2.09 -21.84 4.33
CA TYR A 43 -2.78 -20.54 4.55
C TYR A 43 -2.62 -19.58 3.36
N VAL A 44 -1.65 -19.82 2.47
CA VAL A 44 -1.44 -19.02 1.26
C VAL A 44 -2.39 -19.45 0.13
N LEU A 45 -3.03 -20.62 0.24
CA LEU A 45 -3.90 -21.17 -0.81
C LEU A 45 -5.03 -20.24 -1.26
N PRO A 46 -5.81 -19.57 -0.38
CA PRO A 46 -6.87 -18.66 -0.83
C PRO A 46 -6.35 -17.53 -1.73
N LEU A 47 -5.18 -16.98 -1.43
CA LEU A 47 -4.55 -15.93 -2.23
C LEU A 47 -4.08 -16.46 -3.59
N VAL A 48 -3.51 -17.67 -3.62
CA VAL A 48 -3.08 -18.33 -4.87
C VAL A 48 -4.28 -18.63 -5.76
N VAL A 49 -5.37 -19.15 -5.19
CA VAL A 49 -6.61 -19.43 -5.93
C VAL A 49 -7.18 -18.17 -6.54
N ILE A 50 -7.29 -17.08 -5.78
CA ILE A 50 -7.76 -15.78 -6.30
C ILE A 50 -6.87 -15.32 -7.48
N THR A 51 -5.55 -15.40 -7.30
CA THR A 51 -4.59 -14.94 -8.31
C THR A 51 -4.70 -15.75 -9.60
N ILE A 52 -4.75 -17.08 -9.50
CA ILE A 52 -4.86 -17.97 -10.67
C ILE A 52 -6.17 -17.72 -11.41
N LEU A 53 -7.30 -17.61 -10.69
CA LEU A 53 -8.60 -17.35 -11.31
C LEU A 53 -8.62 -16.02 -12.07
N MET A 54 -8.03 -14.96 -11.48
CA MET A 54 -7.92 -13.68 -12.15
C MET A 54 -7.00 -13.74 -13.38
N LEU A 55 -5.88 -14.49 -13.33
CA LEU A 55 -5.01 -14.69 -14.48
C LEU A 55 -5.66 -15.51 -15.59
N MET A 56 -6.59 -16.41 -15.25
CA MET A 56 -7.43 -17.14 -16.20
C MET A 56 -8.55 -16.28 -16.82
N GLY A 57 -8.70 -15.02 -16.39
CA GLY A 57 -9.68 -14.07 -16.91
C GLY A 57 -11.03 -14.09 -16.19
N TYR A 58 -11.16 -14.78 -15.04
CA TYR A 58 -12.37 -14.66 -14.23
C TYR A 58 -12.47 -13.28 -13.56
N SER A 59 -13.70 -12.84 -13.31
CA SER A 59 -13.93 -11.57 -12.64
C SER A 59 -13.36 -11.57 -11.21
N PRO A 60 -12.92 -10.41 -10.68
CA PRO A 60 -12.44 -10.31 -9.30
C PRO A 60 -13.49 -10.77 -8.28
N GLY A 61 -14.77 -10.45 -8.51
CA GLY A 61 -15.87 -10.86 -7.63
C GLY A 61 -16.07 -12.37 -7.58
N TYR A 62 -16.03 -13.04 -8.74
CA TYR A 62 -16.10 -14.50 -8.79
C TYR A 62 -14.89 -15.16 -8.10
N SER A 63 -13.69 -14.62 -8.37
CA SER A 63 -12.44 -15.10 -7.77
C SER A 63 -12.46 -14.97 -6.24
N ALA A 64 -13.02 -13.88 -5.70
CA ALA A 64 -13.18 -13.68 -4.26
C ALA A 64 -14.11 -14.71 -3.61
N ILE A 65 -15.22 -15.07 -4.27
CA ILE A 65 -16.15 -16.10 -3.76
C ILE A 65 -15.43 -17.45 -3.62
N LEU A 66 -14.71 -17.88 -4.66
CA LEU A 66 -13.93 -19.12 -4.60
C LEU A 66 -12.77 -19.04 -3.60
N GLY A 67 -12.17 -17.86 -3.42
CA GLY A 67 -11.20 -17.59 -2.36
C GLY A 67 -11.78 -17.78 -0.96
N ILE A 68 -13.00 -17.31 -0.71
CA ILE A 68 -13.72 -17.52 0.56
C ILE A 68 -14.00 -19.00 0.79
N VAL A 69 -14.50 -19.71 -0.23
CA VAL A 69 -14.72 -21.18 -0.15
C VAL A 69 -13.42 -21.91 0.18
N THR A 70 -12.32 -21.50 -0.46
CA THR A 70 -10.99 -22.05 -0.19
C THR A 70 -10.54 -21.77 1.25
N CYS A 71 -10.77 -20.57 1.77
CA CYS A 71 -10.44 -20.20 3.15
C CYS A 71 -11.19 -21.08 4.16
N ILE A 72 -12.48 -21.32 3.94
CA ILE A 72 -13.31 -22.21 4.77
C ILE A 72 -12.80 -23.65 4.68
N ALA A 73 -12.49 -24.14 3.47
CA ALA A 73 -11.95 -25.47 3.28
C ALA A 73 -10.60 -25.66 3.99
N VAL A 74 -9.70 -24.67 3.89
CA VAL A 74 -8.39 -24.67 4.54
C VAL A 74 -8.52 -24.62 6.07
N SER A 75 -9.48 -23.86 6.60
CA SER A 75 -9.76 -23.80 8.04
C SER A 75 -9.98 -25.20 8.64
N TRP A 76 -10.58 -26.13 7.91
CA TRP A 76 -10.87 -27.48 8.38
C TRP A 76 -9.67 -28.44 8.40
N PHE A 77 -8.51 -28.07 7.86
CA PHE A 77 -7.31 -28.92 7.90
C PHE A 77 -6.71 -29.06 9.30
N ARG A 78 -6.88 -28.06 10.17
CA ARG A 78 -6.42 -28.11 11.56
C ARG A 78 -7.57 -27.99 12.53
N LYS A 79 -7.54 -28.84 13.55
CA LYS A 79 -8.51 -28.78 14.67
C LYS A 79 -8.50 -27.41 15.37
N GLU A 80 -7.33 -26.79 15.47
CA GLU A 80 -7.12 -25.48 16.10
C GLU A 80 -7.80 -24.32 15.36
N THR A 81 -7.88 -24.39 14.02
CA THR A 81 -8.42 -23.33 13.16
C THR A 81 -9.77 -23.68 12.55
N ARG A 82 -10.37 -24.80 12.99
CA ARG A 82 -11.60 -25.33 12.42
C ARG A 82 -12.76 -24.37 12.71
N ILE A 83 -13.35 -23.81 11.66
CA ILE A 83 -14.51 -22.96 11.79
C ILE A 83 -15.74 -23.81 12.08
N ASP A 84 -16.45 -23.46 13.16
CA ASP A 84 -17.75 -24.01 13.50
C ASP A 84 -18.88 -23.12 12.95
N LEU A 85 -20.14 -23.54 13.11
CA LEU A 85 -21.27 -22.78 12.58
C LEU A 85 -21.36 -21.37 13.20
N ARG A 86 -21.05 -21.24 14.50
CA ARG A 86 -21.07 -19.94 15.18
C ARG A 86 -19.94 -19.04 14.67
N GLY A 87 -18.73 -19.57 14.53
CA GLY A 87 -17.59 -18.87 13.94
C GLY A 87 -17.85 -18.45 12.50
N PHE A 88 -18.51 -19.29 11.70
CA PHE A 88 -18.91 -18.95 10.33
C PHE A 88 -19.92 -17.80 10.29
N VAL A 89 -20.94 -17.83 11.13
CA VAL A 89 -21.93 -16.74 11.24
C VAL A 89 -21.27 -15.46 11.73
N GLN A 90 -20.37 -15.53 12.70
CA GLN A 90 -19.64 -14.37 13.23
C GLN A 90 -18.70 -13.76 12.17
N ALA A 91 -17.96 -14.60 11.44
CA ALA A 91 -17.11 -14.16 10.33
C ALA A 91 -17.96 -13.53 9.20
N SER A 92 -19.10 -14.13 8.87
CA SER A 92 -20.04 -13.59 7.88
C SER A 92 -20.60 -12.25 8.32
N ARG A 93 -20.96 -12.10 9.59
CA ARG A 93 -21.40 -10.83 10.17
C ARG A 93 -20.31 -9.76 10.10
N ALA A 94 -19.08 -10.07 10.48
CA ALA A 94 -17.96 -9.14 10.40
C ALA A 94 -17.66 -8.71 8.94
N GLY A 95 -17.76 -9.65 8.01
CA GLY A 95 -17.67 -9.39 6.57
C GLY A 95 -18.79 -8.48 6.07
N ALA A 96 -20.03 -8.71 6.50
CA ALA A 96 -21.19 -7.88 6.17
C ALA A 96 -21.04 -6.45 6.75
N GLU A 97 -20.64 -6.30 8.01
CA GLU A 97 -20.41 -4.99 8.64
C GLU A 97 -19.32 -4.19 7.91
N SER A 98 -18.22 -4.85 7.51
CA SER A 98 -17.15 -4.24 6.71
C SER A 98 -17.64 -3.84 5.31
N SER A 99 -18.45 -4.69 4.68
CA SER A 99 -19.02 -4.44 3.35
C SER A 99 -20.03 -3.30 3.35
N LEU A 100 -20.85 -3.18 4.41
CA LEU A 100 -21.79 -2.06 4.57
C LEU A 100 -21.08 -0.71 4.64
N LYS A 101 -19.93 -0.63 5.34
CA LYS A 101 -19.13 0.60 5.40
C LYS A 101 -18.63 1.01 4.01
N ILE A 102 -18.08 0.06 3.24
CA ILE A 102 -17.60 0.30 1.87
C ILE A 102 -18.79 0.65 0.95
N GLY A 103 -19.89 -0.09 1.04
CA GLY A 103 -21.09 0.11 0.22
C GLY A 103 -21.72 1.48 0.44
N ALA A 104 -21.80 1.97 1.69
CA ALA A 104 -22.27 3.31 1.98
C ALA A 104 -21.37 4.38 1.34
N THR A 105 -20.05 4.23 1.41
CA THR A 105 -19.12 5.15 0.75
C THR A 105 -19.29 5.15 -0.76
N VAL A 106 -19.32 3.97 -1.39
CA VAL A 106 -19.50 3.84 -2.86
C VAL A 106 -20.84 4.43 -3.31
N GLY A 107 -21.91 4.26 -2.53
CA GLY A 107 -23.22 4.85 -2.83
C GLY A 107 -23.18 6.38 -2.90
N VAL A 108 -22.58 7.04 -1.89
CA VAL A 108 -22.40 8.50 -1.88
C VAL A 108 -21.50 8.95 -3.03
N ILE A 109 -20.40 8.23 -3.28
CA ILE A 109 -19.49 8.52 -4.38
C ILE A 109 -20.18 8.36 -5.74
N GLY A 110 -21.07 7.39 -5.90
CA GLY A 110 -21.88 7.22 -7.11
C GLY A 110 -22.76 8.44 -7.39
N ILE A 111 -23.35 9.04 -6.35
CA ILE A 111 -24.10 10.31 -6.48
C ILE A 111 -23.16 11.44 -6.91
N ILE A 112 -21.98 11.56 -6.29
CA ILE A 112 -20.97 12.57 -6.65
C ILE A 112 -20.55 12.41 -8.11
N ILE A 113 -20.14 11.21 -8.53
CA ILE A 113 -19.74 10.91 -9.91
C ILE A 113 -20.89 11.18 -10.87
N GLY A 114 -22.13 10.81 -10.51
CA GLY A 114 -23.32 11.07 -11.33
C GLY A 114 -23.55 12.56 -11.56
N VAL A 115 -23.48 13.38 -10.49
CA VAL A 115 -23.61 14.84 -10.57
C VAL A 115 -22.46 15.45 -11.37
N LEU A 116 -21.22 15.04 -11.12
CA LEU A 116 -20.04 15.55 -11.84
C LEU A 116 -20.09 15.20 -13.33
N THR A 117 -20.50 13.98 -13.66
CA THR A 117 -20.60 13.51 -15.05
C THR A 117 -21.71 14.27 -15.77
N TYR A 118 -22.87 14.43 -15.15
CA TYR A 118 -24.02 15.14 -15.75
C TYR A 118 -23.76 16.64 -15.91
N SER A 119 -23.05 17.25 -14.96
CA SER A 119 -22.66 18.66 -15.02
C SER A 119 -21.44 18.93 -15.93
N GLY A 120 -20.73 17.89 -16.37
CA GLY A 120 -19.47 18.02 -17.12
C GLY A 120 -18.29 18.50 -16.28
N LEU A 121 -18.44 18.59 -14.95
CA LEU A 121 -17.43 19.15 -14.04
C LEU A 121 -16.31 18.17 -13.66
N VAL A 122 -16.38 16.91 -14.09
CA VAL A 122 -15.30 15.91 -13.83
C VAL A 122 -13.95 16.46 -14.29
N LEU A 123 -13.90 17.01 -15.50
CA LEU A 123 -12.68 17.56 -16.07
C LEU A 123 -12.32 18.90 -15.44
N THR A 124 -13.30 19.73 -15.05
CA THR A 124 -13.04 21.02 -14.40
C THR A 124 -12.26 20.87 -13.10
N PHE A 125 -12.60 19.89 -12.25
CA PHE A 125 -11.82 19.65 -11.02
C PHE A 125 -10.41 19.16 -11.32
N ALA A 126 -10.24 18.32 -12.34
CA ALA A 126 -8.93 17.90 -12.80
C ALA A 126 -8.09 19.09 -13.28
N ASP A 127 -8.69 19.97 -14.08
CA ASP A 127 -8.06 21.17 -14.63
C ASP A 127 -7.66 22.14 -13.52
N ILE A 128 -8.48 22.35 -12.49
CA ILE A 128 -8.11 23.17 -11.32
C ILE A 128 -6.84 22.65 -10.64
N VAL A 129 -6.73 21.33 -10.45
CA VAL A 129 -5.54 20.73 -9.83
C VAL A 129 -4.32 20.87 -10.74
N ILE A 130 -4.50 20.71 -12.05
CA ILE A 130 -3.43 20.87 -13.04
C ILE A 130 -2.96 22.32 -13.12
N GLU A 131 -3.88 23.28 -13.12
CA GLU A 131 -3.60 24.72 -13.15
C GLU A 131 -2.86 25.16 -11.89
N LEU A 132 -3.30 24.70 -10.71
CA LEU A 132 -2.59 24.94 -9.44
C LEU A 132 -1.19 24.32 -9.45
N ALA A 133 -0.98 23.26 -10.23
CA ALA A 133 0.30 22.60 -10.44
C ALA A 133 1.13 23.18 -11.61
N ASP A 134 0.67 24.25 -12.29
CA ASP A 134 1.33 24.83 -13.47
C ASP A 134 1.59 23.79 -14.58
N GLY A 135 0.70 22.81 -14.73
CA GLY A 135 0.85 21.70 -15.69
C GLY A 135 1.94 20.67 -15.33
N ARG A 136 2.59 20.79 -14.17
CA ARG A 136 3.72 19.93 -13.79
C ARG A 136 3.25 18.68 -13.05
N LEU A 137 3.44 17.51 -13.65
CA LEU A 137 3.04 16.21 -13.07
C LEU A 137 3.52 15.98 -11.63
N TRP A 138 4.77 16.30 -11.31
CA TRP A 138 5.29 16.12 -9.95
C TRP A 138 4.58 17.01 -8.91
N LEU A 139 4.17 18.22 -9.29
CA LEU A 139 3.37 19.10 -8.42
C LEU A 139 1.95 18.56 -8.30
N THR A 140 1.36 18.07 -9.38
CA THR A 140 0.03 17.42 -9.34
C THR A 140 0.04 16.22 -8.39
N ILE A 141 1.03 15.33 -8.47
CA ILE A 141 1.18 14.19 -7.55
C ILE A 141 1.31 14.67 -6.10
N LEU A 142 2.06 15.77 -5.86
CA LEU A 142 2.20 16.35 -4.52
C LEU A 142 0.88 16.93 -3.98
N LEU A 143 0.12 17.66 -4.81
CA LEU A 143 -1.19 18.19 -4.45
C LEU A 143 -2.19 17.06 -4.16
N VAL A 144 -2.17 16.00 -4.97
CA VAL A 144 -2.96 14.79 -4.74
C VAL A 144 -2.56 14.12 -3.42
N ALA A 145 -1.27 14.07 -3.09
CA ALA A 145 -0.80 13.53 -1.81
C ALA A 145 -1.32 14.33 -0.63
N LEU A 146 -1.26 15.67 -0.70
CA LEU A 146 -1.80 16.56 0.34
C LEU A 146 -3.31 16.42 0.49
N ALA A 147 -4.04 16.40 -0.63
CA ALA A 147 -5.49 16.18 -0.63
C ALA A 147 -5.84 14.80 -0.03
N SER A 148 -5.11 13.75 -0.41
CA SER A 148 -5.33 12.40 0.10
C SER A 148 -5.03 12.29 1.60
N LEU A 149 -3.99 12.97 2.09
CA LEU A 149 -3.68 13.02 3.53
C LEU A 149 -4.84 13.63 4.32
N VAL A 150 -5.39 14.76 3.87
CA VAL A 150 -6.50 15.47 4.53
C VAL A 150 -7.80 14.66 4.44
N LEU A 151 -8.14 14.16 3.26
CA LEU A 151 -9.34 13.35 3.05
C LEU A 151 -9.27 11.99 3.76
N GLY A 152 -8.07 11.45 3.93
CA GLY A 152 -7.79 10.21 4.65
C GLY A 152 -7.84 10.34 6.17
N MET A 153 -7.95 11.56 6.72
CA MET A 153 -8.07 11.78 8.16
C MET A 153 -9.46 11.32 8.63
N GLY A 154 -9.53 10.16 9.29
CA GLY A 154 -10.75 9.70 9.98
C GLY A 154 -11.69 8.81 9.16
N VAL A 155 -11.27 8.36 7.97
CA VAL A 155 -12.02 7.37 7.16
C VAL A 155 -11.18 6.13 6.88
N PRO A 156 -11.81 4.95 6.60
CA PRO A 156 -11.08 3.78 6.16
C PRO A 156 -10.31 4.03 4.87
N VAL A 157 -9.17 3.36 4.68
CA VAL A 157 -8.33 3.43 3.47
C VAL A 157 -9.15 3.26 2.19
N THR A 158 -10.06 2.28 2.17
CA THR A 158 -10.92 2.03 1.01
C THR A 158 -11.75 3.27 0.64
N ALA A 159 -12.26 3.98 1.63
CA ALA A 159 -13.02 5.21 1.40
C ALA A 159 -12.11 6.35 0.94
N ALA A 160 -10.94 6.52 1.57
CA ALA A 160 -9.96 7.54 1.17
C ALA A 160 -9.53 7.38 -0.30
N TYR A 161 -9.27 6.14 -0.72
CA TYR A 161 -8.97 5.81 -2.12
C TYR A 161 -10.09 6.23 -3.06
N LEU A 162 -11.32 5.77 -2.78
CA LEU A 162 -12.46 6.03 -3.67
C LEU A 162 -12.75 7.54 -3.81
N ILE A 163 -12.70 8.30 -2.71
CA ILE A 163 -12.92 9.76 -2.75
C ILE A 163 -11.82 10.44 -3.56
N THR A 164 -10.56 10.10 -3.30
CA THR A 164 -9.42 10.73 -3.98
C THR A 164 -9.40 10.38 -5.46
N ALA A 165 -9.73 9.13 -5.83
CA ALA A 165 -9.65 8.64 -7.20
C ALA A 165 -10.58 9.39 -8.16
N VAL A 166 -11.76 9.81 -7.71
CA VAL A 166 -12.74 10.54 -8.53
C VAL A 166 -12.16 11.84 -9.08
N VAL A 167 -11.29 12.51 -8.32
CA VAL A 167 -10.71 13.81 -8.70
C VAL A 167 -9.30 13.63 -9.28
N ALA A 168 -8.48 12.80 -8.64
CA ALA A 168 -7.06 12.71 -8.96
C ALA A 168 -6.76 11.84 -10.19
N VAL A 169 -7.51 10.76 -10.43
CA VAL A 169 -7.24 9.87 -11.58
C VAL A 169 -7.42 10.63 -12.89
N PRO A 170 -8.54 11.35 -13.14
CA PRO A 170 -8.70 12.14 -14.36
C PRO A 170 -7.56 13.15 -14.57
N ALA A 171 -7.13 13.86 -13.52
CA ALA A 171 -6.03 14.82 -13.59
C ALA A 171 -4.70 14.18 -14.00
N LEU A 172 -4.37 13.02 -13.43
CA LEU A 172 -3.15 12.28 -13.76
C LEU A 172 -3.20 11.73 -15.19
N THR A 173 -4.35 11.19 -15.62
CA THR A 173 -4.51 10.69 -16.99
C THR A 173 -4.47 11.82 -18.03
N HIS A 174 -4.97 13.01 -17.71
CA HIS A 174 -4.88 14.18 -18.59
C HIS A 174 -3.42 14.61 -18.78
N LEU A 175 -2.58 14.44 -17.75
CA LEU A 175 -1.13 14.67 -17.83
C LEU A 175 -0.33 13.53 -18.50
N GLY A 176 -1.02 12.55 -19.11
CA GLY A 176 -0.40 11.46 -19.88
C GLY A 176 0.03 10.24 -19.05
N VAL A 177 -0.37 10.16 -17.77
CA VAL A 177 -0.13 8.96 -16.96
C VAL A 177 -1.09 7.85 -17.39
N ASN A 178 -0.57 6.63 -17.58
CA ASN A 178 -1.38 5.46 -17.86
C ASN A 178 -2.46 5.26 -16.76
N GLU A 179 -3.68 4.86 -17.15
CA GLU A 179 -4.82 4.72 -16.23
C GLU A 179 -4.52 3.79 -15.03
N ILE A 180 -3.87 2.64 -15.27
CA ILE A 180 -3.48 1.72 -14.19
C ILE A 180 -2.49 2.41 -13.25
N ALA A 181 -1.51 3.13 -13.81
CA ALA A 181 -0.52 3.86 -13.04
C ALA A 181 -1.16 4.99 -12.21
N ALA A 182 -2.13 5.72 -12.78
CA ALA A 182 -2.88 6.77 -12.08
C ALA A 182 -3.66 6.19 -10.89
N HIS A 183 -4.35 5.06 -11.07
CA HIS A 183 -5.01 4.37 -9.97
C HIS A 183 -4.01 3.87 -8.91
N MET A 184 -2.82 3.39 -9.32
CA MET A 184 -1.77 3.00 -8.38
C MET A 184 -1.21 4.20 -7.61
N ILE A 185 -0.99 5.36 -8.25
CA ILE A 185 -0.58 6.59 -7.56
C ILE A 185 -1.55 6.91 -6.43
N VAL A 186 -2.85 6.97 -6.73
CA VAL A 186 -3.88 7.31 -5.75
C VAL A 186 -4.03 6.22 -4.69
N TYR A 187 -3.95 4.94 -5.08
CA TYR A 187 -4.01 3.82 -4.14
C TYR A 187 -2.88 3.88 -3.12
N TRP A 188 -1.65 4.17 -3.56
CA TRP A 188 -0.49 4.29 -2.69
C TRP A 188 -0.58 5.52 -1.77
N LEU A 189 -0.95 6.67 -2.31
CA LEU A 189 -1.14 7.89 -1.53
C LEU A 189 -2.28 7.77 -0.52
N SER A 190 -3.33 7.02 -0.81
CA SER A 190 -4.42 6.79 0.16
C SER A 190 -4.03 5.93 1.37
N GLN A 191 -2.89 5.25 1.33
CA GLN A 191 -2.35 4.55 2.51
C GLN A 191 -1.63 5.50 3.48
N ASP A 192 -1.37 6.73 3.04
CA ASP A 192 -0.50 7.68 3.74
C ASP A 192 -0.97 8.01 5.16
N SER A 193 -2.29 8.20 5.33
CA SER A 193 -2.88 8.59 6.61
C SER A 193 -2.65 7.56 7.75
N ASN A 194 -2.41 6.29 7.42
CA ASN A 194 -2.14 5.26 8.43
C ASN A 194 -0.74 5.36 9.05
N ILE A 195 0.18 6.06 8.40
CA ILE A 195 1.59 6.10 8.80
C ILE A 195 2.04 7.54 9.11
N THR A 196 1.41 8.55 8.50
CA THR A 196 1.82 9.95 8.63
C THR A 196 1.18 10.64 9.85
N PRO A 197 1.99 11.27 10.72
CA PRO A 197 1.47 12.16 11.76
C PRO A 197 0.67 13.32 11.16
N PRO A 198 -0.45 13.75 11.76
CA PRO A 198 -0.91 13.43 13.12
C PRO A 198 -1.83 12.21 13.25
N VAL A 199 -2.22 11.55 12.15
CA VAL A 199 -3.23 10.48 12.17
C VAL A 199 -2.61 9.13 12.56
N CYS A 200 -1.65 8.65 11.76
CA CYS A 200 -0.78 7.49 11.99
C CYS A 200 -1.30 6.35 12.91
N ILE A 201 -2.56 5.91 12.71
CA ILE A 201 -3.27 5.01 13.64
C ILE A 201 -2.54 3.67 13.81
N ALA A 202 -1.97 3.13 12.73
CA ALA A 202 -1.22 1.88 12.76
C ALA A 202 0.05 2.00 13.62
N ALA A 203 0.76 3.13 13.51
CA ALA A 203 1.94 3.39 14.32
C ALA A 203 1.61 3.55 15.81
N PHE A 204 0.49 4.20 16.13
CA PHE A 204 0.02 4.35 17.52
C PHE A 204 -0.43 3.02 18.15
N ALA A 205 -1.11 2.17 17.37
CA ALA A 205 -1.44 0.82 17.81
C ALA A 205 -0.17 -0.01 18.09
N GLY A 206 0.80 0.03 17.17
CA GLY A 206 2.10 -0.62 17.35
C GLY A 206 2.86 -0.11 18.58
N ALA A 207 2.89 1.21 18.80
CA ALA A 207 3.50 1.81 19.98
C ALA A 207 2.84 1.35 21.28
N THR A 208 1.51 1.21 21.29
CA THR A 208 0.74 0.74 22.45
C THR A 208 1.09 -0.70 22.81
N ILE A 209 1.19 -1.59 21.81
CA ILE A 209 1.60 -2.98 21.99
C ILE A 209 3.04 -3.05 22.52
N ALA A 210 3.94 -2.25 21.93
CA ALA A 210 5.35 -2.21 22.30
C ALA A 210 5.65 -1.41 23.57
N LYS A 211 4.64 -0.78 24.19
CA LYS A 211 4.79 0.17 25.32
C LYS A 211 5.82 1.28 25.03
N ALA A 212 5.87 1.74 23.79
CA ALA A 212 6.78 2.78 23.32
C ALA A 212 6.08 4.15 23.24
N ASN A 213 6.88 5.21 23.11
CA ASN A 213 6.33 6.55 22.89
C ASN A 213 5.65 6.63 21.51
N MET A 214 4.36 7.01 21.51
CA MET A 214 3.53 7.07 20.30
C MET A 214 4.08 8.03 19.23
N TRP A 215 4.46 9.25 19.61
CA TRP A 215 4.97 10.26 18.69
C TRP A 215 6.30 9.89 18.05
N LEU A 216 7.24 9.37 18.85
CA LEU A 216 8.51 8.89 18.34
C LEU A 216 8.32 7.70 17.40
N THR A 217 7.45 6.76 17.78
CA THR A 217 7.14 5.60 16.94
C THR A 217 6.54 6.03 15.60
N ALA A 218 5.63 7.01 15.60
CA ALA A 218 5.03 7.54 14.39
C ALA A 218 6.06 8.24 13.48
N LEU A 219 6.94 9.07 14.04
CA LEU A 219 8.01 9.73 13.26
C LEU A 219 8.99 8.72 12.66
N VAL A 220 9.34 7.66 13.40
CA VAL A 220 10.20 6.58 12.91
C VAL A 220 9.49 5.75 11.83
N ALA A 221 8.22 5.40 12.04
CA ALA A 221 7.41 4.70 11.04
C ALA A 221 7.30 5.50 9.73
N PHE A 222 7.04 6.80 9.83
CA PHE A 222 7.03 7.72 8.69
C PHE A 222 8.38 7.79 7.96
N LYS A 223 9.50 7.76 8.69
CA LYS A 223 10.85 7.66 8.09
C LYS A 223 11.04 6.34 7.34
N PHE A 224 10.50 5.23 7.86
CA PHE A 224 10.72 3.89 7.28
C PHE A 224 9.82 3.64 6.07
N ALA A 225 8.60 4.16 6.08
CA ALA A 225 7.62 3.98 5.04
C ALA A 225 7.81 4.90 3.82
N LYS A 226 8.96 5.56 3.68
CA LYS A 226 9.11 6.62 2.67
C LYS A 226 8.98 6.17 1.21
N PHE A 227 9.16 4.88 0.94
CA PHE A 227 8.85 4.32 -0.37
C PHE A 227 7.40 4.55 -0.78
N LEU A 228 6.48 4.73 0.19
CA LEU A 228 5.08 5.07 -0.06
C LEU A 228 4.91 6.40 -0.81
N TYR A 229 5.80 7.38 -0.61
CA TYR A 229 5.79 8.64 -1.36
C TYR A 229 6.59 8.56 -2.65
N LEU A 230 7.63 7.73 -2.69
CA LEU A 230 8.47 7.57 -3.87
C LEU A 230 7.73 6.82 -4.98
N ALA A 231 7.03 5.75 -4.63
CA ALA A 231 6.34 4.89 -5.60
C ALA A 231 5.35 5.66 -6.50
N PRO A 232 4.51 6.58 -6.01
CA PRO A 232 3.70 7.47 -6.83
C PRO A 232 4.47 8.18 -7.95
N PHE A 233 5.66 8.73 -7.66
CA PHE A 233 6.48 9.38 -8.70
C PHE A 233 7.04 8.38 -9.70
N ILE A 234 7.44 7.18 -9.25
CA ILE A 234 7.91 6.13 -10.15
C ILE A 234 6.76 5.69 -11.08
N PHE A 235 5.55 5.50 -10.56
CA PHE A 235 4.36 5.19 -11.36
C PHE A 235 4.04 6.29 -12.40
N GLY A 236 4.17 7.57 -12.01
CA GLY A 236 3.86 8.69 -12.89
C GLY A 236 4.88 8.90 -14.01
N TYR A 237 6.17 8.67 -13.74
CA TYR A 237 7.26 8.99 -14.67
C TYR A 237 7.87 7.78 -15.39
N VAL A 238 7.64 6.56 -14.90
CA VAL A 238 8.27 5.35 -15.44
C VAL A 238 7.18 4.32 -15.81
N PRO A 239 6.64 4.36 -17.04
CA PRO A 239 5.58 3.45 -17.49
C PRO A 239 5.93 1.97 -17.30
N ALA A 240 7.19 1.59 -17.52
CA ALA A 240 7.69 0.23 -17.36
C ALA A 240 7.54 -0.30 -15.91
N PHE A 241 7.43 0.57 -14.91
CA PHE A 241 7.14 0.16 -13.53
C PHE A 241 5.72 -0.42 -13.37
N SER A 242 4.78 0.02 -14.22
CA SER A 242 3.41 -0.48 -14.32
C SER A 242 3.25 -1.63 -15.31
N LEU A 243 4.35 -2.22 -15.79
CA LEU A 243 4.37 -3.21 -16.88
C LEU A 243 3.94 -2.66 -18.25
N ASP A 244 3.98 -1.33 -18.42
CA ASP A 244 3.69 -0.66 -19.69
C ASP A 244 5.00 -0.35 -20.42
N GLY A 245 5.39 -1.22 -21.37
CA GLY A 245 6.64 -1.09 -22.13
C GLY A 245 7.18 -2.43 -22.64
N SER A 246 8.38 -2.40 -23.23
CA SER A 246 9.02 -3.63 -23.68
C SER A 246 9.50 -4.48 -22.50
N ALA A 247 9.59 -5.81 -22.68
CA ALA A 247 10.07 -6.71 -21.63
C ALA A 247 11.48 -6.34 -21.13
N MET A 248 12.33 -5.80 -22.02
CA MET A 248 13.67 -5.34 -21.67
C MET A 248 13.60 -4.08 -20.79
N ASP A 249 12.77 -3.10 -21.15
CA ASP A 249 12.62 -1.87 -20.38
C ASP A 249 12.07 -2.14 -18.98
N ILE A 250 11.12 -3.08 -18.87
CA ILE A 250 10.56 -3.53 -17.60
C ILE A 250 11.66 -4.19 -16.74
N ALA A 251 12.46 -5.09 -17.32
CA ALA A 251 13.54 -5.75 -16.60
C ALA A 251 14.60 -4.75 -16.11
N ILE A 252 15.05 -3.84 -16.97
CA ILE A 252 16.00 -2.78 -16.62
C ILE A 252 15.41 -1.89 -15.52
N THR A 253 14.15 -1.47 -15.66
CA THR A 253 13.46 -0.65 -14.66
C THR A 253 13.42 -1.34 -13.31
N PHE A 254 13.10 -2.64 -13.27
CA PHE A 254 13.02 -3.38 -12.01
C PHE A 254 14.38 -3.48 -11.32
N VAL A 255 15.45 -3.71 -12.09
CA VAL A 255 16.83 -3.72 -11.58
C VAL A 255 17.22 -2.35 -11.04
N LEU A 256 16.93 -1.27 -11.78
CA LEU A 256 17.24 0.10 -11.36
C LEU A 256 16.45 0.52 -10.11
N VAL A 257 15.15 0.18 -10.03
CA VAL A 257 14.32 0.45 -8.85
C VAL A 257 14.83 -0.35 -7.65
N PHE A 258 15.26 -1.60 -7.84
CA PHE A 258 15.84 -2.40 -6.76
C PHE A 258 17.11 -1.73 -6.17
N PHE A 259 18.09 -1.41 -7.03
CA PHE A 259 19.32 -0.76 -6.58
C PHE A 259 19.09 0.67 -6.07
N GLY A 260 18.18 1.41 -6.71
CA GLY A 260 17.77 2.74 -6.27
C GLY A 260 17.14 2.71 -4.88
N THR A 261 16.24 1.75 -4.63
CA THR A 261 15.61 1.56 -3.31
C THR A 261 16.66 1.19 -2.26
N TRP A 262 17.61 0.31 -2.60
CA TRP A 262 18.71 -0.04 -1.71
C TRP A 262 19.58 1.17 -1.33
N ALA A 263 20.02 1.95 -2.33
CA ALA A 263 20.83 3.15 -2.14
C ALA A 263 20.08 4.23 -1.35
N TYR A 264 18.81 4.44 -1.66
CA TYR A 264 17.93 5.36 -0.96
C TYR A 264 17.73 4.99 0.51
N SER A 265 17.43 3.71 0.80
CA SER A 265 17.28 3.24 2.18
C SER A 265 18.60 3.36 2.96
N TRP A 266 19.74 3.14 2.30
CA TRP A 266 21.05 3.37 2.91
C TRP A 266 21.27 4.85 3.26
N PHE A 267 20.98 5.75 2.33
CA PHE A 267 21.13 7.20 2.54
C PHE A 267 20.23 7.70 3.67
N LEU A 268 18.93 7.39 3.63
CA LEU A 268 17.96 7.85 4.63
C LEU A 268 18.10 7.18 5.99
N SER A 269 18.65 5.96 6.08
CA SER A 269 18.95 5.34 7.37
C SER A 269 19.91 6.21 8.20
N GLY A 270 20.79 6.97 7.54
CA GLY A 270 21.83 7.77 8.18
C GLY A 270 22.98 6.93 8.76
N ILE A 271 23.09 5.65 8.39
CA ILE A 271 24.14 4.75 8.89
C ILE A 271 25.55 5.24 8.54
N TRP A 272 25.68 5.93 7.42
CA TRP A 272 26.93 6.52 6.92
C TRP A 272 27.50 7.61 7.83
N ILE A 273 26.65 8.32 8.59
CA ILE A 273 27.07 9.39 9.51
C ILE A 273 27.99 8.85 10.62
N LYS A 274 27.74 7.61 11.11
CA LYS A 274 28.61 6.98 12.11
C LYS A 274 30.00 6.65 11.58
N ARG A 275 30.16 6.47 10.27
CA ARG A 275 31.47 6.18 9.64
C ARG A 275 32.37 7.41 9.65
N PHE A 276 31.80 8.61 9.49
CA PHE A 276 32.55 9.87 9.57
C PHE A 276 32.99 10.18 11.01
N LYS A 277 32.13 9.98 12.02
CA LYS A 277 32.51 10.16 13.44
C LYS A 277 33.60 9.21 13.94
N LYS A 278 33.78 8.05 13.30
CA LYS A 278 34.84 7.08 13.62
C LYS A 278 36.15 7.35 12.89
N SER A 279 36.16 8.30 11.95
CA SER A 279 37.33 8.70 11.17
C SER A 279 38.05 9.92 11.75
N GLU A 280 37.44 10.59 12.73
CA GLU A 280 37.97 11.79 13.42
C GLU A 280 38.49 11.47 14.84
N ALA A 281 38.53 10.18 15.24
CA ALA A 281 39.07 9.69 16.50
C ALA A 281 40.10 8.60 16.22
#